data_AF-A0A1J4STE9-F1
#
_entry.id   AF-A0A1J4STE9-F1
#
_cell.length_a   1.000
_cell.length_b   1.000
_cell.length_c   1.000
_cell.angle_alpha   90.00
_cell.angle_beta   90.00
_cell.angle_gamma   90.00
#
_symmetry.space_group_name_H-M   'P 1'
#
loop_
_entity.id
_entity.type
_entity.pdbx_description
1 polymer ?
#
loop_
_entity_poly.entity_id
_entity_poly.type
_entity_poly.pdbx_seq_one_letter_code
_entity_poly.pdbx_strand_id
1 'polypeptide(L)'
;MSKKLLHATGFGRIHQLICEDRADEAKELLRALQHEYIGLVEENEALKDQIIEVAQVLDMAECMEFDGQKYWLTDELRHKGPYCQLCYDRDGLLMRLQKQQRHWKCQCCGNVFVDAKIMKDTTLRRAFPAAAPRPPIPLFGK
;
A
#
# COMPACT_ATOMS: atom_id res chain seq x y z
N MET A 1 -16.12 -27.21 -11.19
CA MET A 1 -17.53 -27.16 -10.76
C MET A 1 -17.63 -26.12 -9.65
N SER A 2 -18.48 -25.10 -9.80
CA SER A 2 -18.48 -23.91 -8.94
C SER A 2 -19.08 -24.20 -7.55
N LYS A 3 -18.43 -23.75 -6.46
CA LYS A 3 -18.81 -23.98 -5.04
C LYS A 3 -20.31 -23.73 -4.75
N LYS A 4 -20.96 -22.81 -5.49
CA LYS A 4 -22.40 -22.52 -5.36
C LYS A 4 -23.34 -23.69 -5.74
N LEU A 5 -22.93 -24.58 -6.65
CA LEU A 5 -23.75 -25.74 -7.02
C LEU A 5 -23.74 -26.83 -5.93
N LEU A 6 -22.66 -26.97 -5.17
CA LEU A 6 -22.52 -27.97 -4.10
C LEU A 6 -23.53 -27.76 -2.96
N HIS A 7 -23.78 -26.52 -2.54
CA HIS A 7 -24.73 -26.21 -1.47
C HIS A 7 -26.19 -26.53 -1.83
N ALA A 8 -26.61 -26.19 -3.06
CA ALA A 8 -27.95 -26.52 -3.53
C ALA A 8 -28.16 -28.04 -3.64
N THR A 9 -27.10 -28.78 -4.01
CA THR A 9 -27.15 -30.24 -4.10
C THR A 9 -26.95 -30.96 -2.76
N GLY A 10 -26.21 -30.36 -1.82
CA GLY A 10 -25.83 -30.95 -0.53
C GLY A 10 -27.01 -31.05 0.43
N PHE A 11 -27.77 -29.97 0.60
CA PHE A 11 -28.99 -30.00 1.42
C PHE A 11 -30.09 -30.88 0.80
N GLY A 12 -30.20 -30.91 -0.52
CA GLY A 12 -31.08 -31.86 -1.22
C GLY A 12 -30.70 -33.32 -0.96
N ARG A 13 -29.40 -33.63 -0.96
CA ARG A 13 -28.89 -34.97 -0.64
C ARG A 13 -29.13 -35.34 0.83
N ILE A 14 -28.96 -34.42 1.77
CA ILE A 14 -29.28 -34.62 3.19
C ILE A 14 -30.77 -34.95 3.35
N HIS A 15 -31.66 -34.18 2.71
CA HIS A 15 -33.09 -34.44 2.76
C HIS A 15 -33.44 -35.83 2.22
N GLN A 16 -32.84 -36.22 1.10
CA GLN A 16 -33.01 -37.57 0.53
C GLN A 16 -32.54 -38.67 1.51
N LEU A 17 -31.36 -38.52 2.11
CA LEU A 17 -30.83 -39.49 3.09
C LEU A 17 -31.75 -39.65 4.31
N ILE A 18 -32.40 -38.56 4.74
CA ILE A 18 -33.40 -38.61 5.82
C ILE A 18 -34.64 -39.38 5.38
N CYS A 19 -35.14 -39.15 4.16
CA CYS A 19 -36.27 -39.90 3.60
C CYS A 19 -35.95 -41.40 3.39
N GLU A 20 -34.68 -41.74 3.18
CA GLU A 20 -34.17 -43.12 3.07
C GLU A 20 -33.90 -43.79 4.44
N ASP A 21 -34.25 -43.15 5.56
CA ASP A 21 -33.98 -43.60 6.95
C ASP A 21 -32.47 -43.73 7.29
N ARG A 22 -31.61 -43.04 6.53
CA ARG A 22 -30.14 -43.02 6.70
C ARG A 22 -29.69 -41.79 7.47
N ALA A 23 -30.25 -41.62 8.67
CA ALA A 23 -30.07 -40.40 9.46
C ALA A 23 -28.61 -40.10 9.84
N ASP A 24 -27.77 -41.13 10.04
CA ASP A 24 -26.39 -40.92 10.47
C ASP A 24 -25.49 -40.41 9.32
N GLU A 25 -25.70 -40.90 8.10
CA GLU A 25 -25.02 -40.35 6.91
C GLU A 25 -25.45 -38.91 6.63
N ALA A 26 -26.74 -38.59 6.84
CA ALA A 26 -27.26 -37.23 6.71
C ALA A 26 -26.59 -36.27 7.70
N LYS A 27 -26.40 -36.70 8.96
CA LYS A 27 -25.69 -35.91 9.99
C LYS A 27 -24.24 -35.67 9.63
N GLU A 28 -23.55 -36.69 9.12
CA GLU A 28 -22.14 -36.56 8.75
C GLU A 28 -21.97 -35.59 7.58
N LEU A 29 -22.82 -35.69 6.56
CA LEU A 29 -22.83 -34.75 5.45
C LEU A 29 -23.16 -33.32 5.90
N LEU A 30 -24.10 -33.15 6.84
CA LEU A 30 -24.42 -31.85 7.42
C LEU A 30 -23.21 -31.25 8.14
N ARG A 31 -22.48 -32.05 8.95
CA ARG A 31 -21.25 -31.59 9.62
C ARG A 31 -20.18 -31.19 8.61
N ALA A 32 -19.99 -31.98 7.55
CA ALA A 32 -19.04 -31.65 6.50
C ALA A 32 -19.37 -30.31 5.83
N LEU A 33 -20.64 -30.08 5.47
CA LEU A 33 -21.09 -28.80 4.91
C LEU A 33 -20.94 -27.63 5.92
N GLN A 34 -21.19 -27.88 7.20
CA GLN A 34 -21.00 -26.86 8.25
C GLN A 34 -19.52 -26.47 8.38
N HIS A 35 -18.60 -27.44 8.40
CA HIS A 35 -17.17 -27.17 8.44
C HIS A 35 -16.71 -26.40 7.19
N GLU A 36 -17.17 -26.79 5.99
CA GLU A 36 -16.87 -26.06 4.76
C GLU A 36 -17.39 -24.62 4.82
N TYR A 37 -18.63 -24.42 5.28
CA TYR A 37 -19.21 -23.09 5.43
C TYR A 37 -18.42 -22.21 6.40
N ILE A 38 -18.03 -22.76 7.56
CA ILE A 38 -17.19 -22.04 8.53
C ILE A 38 -15.87 -21.63 7.89
N GLY A 39 -15.18 -22.57 7.21
CA GLY A 39 -13.92 -22.27 6.53
C GLY A 39 -14.06 -21.20 5.43
N LEU A 40 -15.19 -21.20 4.70
CA LEU A 40 -15.48 -20.15 3.72
C LEU A 40 -15.71 -18.79 4.35
N VAL A 41 -16.38 -18.74 5.51
CA VAL A 41 -16.59 -17.48 6.26
C VAL A 41 -15.25 -16.95 6.77
N GLU A 42 -14.41 -17.81 7.35
CA GLU A 42 -13.08 -17.43 7.82
C GLU A 42 -12.18 -16.92 6.68
N GLU A 43 -12.17 -17.62 5.53
CA GLU A 43 -11.45 -17.18 4.33
C GLU A 43 -12.00 -15.82 3.83
N ASN A 44 -13.32 -15.63 3.85
CA ASN A 44 -13.94 -14.39 3.40
C ASN A 44 -13.59 -13.20 4.30
N GLU A 45 -13.58 -13.38 5.62
CA GLU A 45 -13.16 -12.35 6.56
C GLU A 45 -11.67 -12.02 6.37
N ALA A 46 -10.79 -13.03 6.27
CA ALA A 46 -9.37 -12.81 6.03
C ALA A 46 -9.10 -12.04 4.72
N LEU A 47 -9.88 -12.31 3.66
CA LEU A 47 -9.77 -11.58 2.39
C LEU A 47 -10.27 -10.14 2.51
N LYS A 48 -11.35 -9.89 3.27
CA LYS A 48 -11.82 -8.52 3.54
C LYS A 48 -10.78 -7.71 4.30
N ASP A 49 -10.16 -8.31 5.31
CA ASP A 49 -9.10 -7.67 6.09
C ASP A 49 -7.93 -7.26 5.18
N GLN A 50 -7.48 -8.16 4.30
CA GLN A 50 -6.44 -7.86 3.31
C GLN A 50 -6.84 -6.72 2.35
N ILE A 51 -8.11 -6.68 1.90
CA ILE A 51 -8.60 -5.60 1.04
C ILE A 51 -8.56 -4.26 1.79
N ILE A 52 -8.95 -4.24 3.07
CA ILE A 52 -8.92 -3.04 3.90
C ILE A 52 -7.49 -2.53 4.07
N GLU A 53 -6.53 -3.41 4.37
CA GLU A 53 -5.12 -3.06 4.50
C GLU A 53 -4.56 -2.43 3.21
N VAL A 54 -4.84 -3.05 2.06
CA VAL A 54 -4.41 -2.53 0.76
C VAL A 54 -5.04 -1.18 0.45
N ALA A 55 -6.34 -1.02 0.72
CA ALA A 55 -7.05 0.25 0.52
C ALA A 55 -6.42 1.38 1.35
N GLN A 56 -6.08 1.11 2.62
CA GLN A 56 -5.41 2.11 3.48
C GLN A 56 -4.03 2.53 2.93
N VAL A 57 -3.28 1.60 2.35
CA VAL A 57 -1.98 1.92 1.71
C VAL A 57 -2.19 2.80 0.48
N LEU A 58 -3.22 2.52 -0.34
CA LEU A 58 -3.55 3.31 -1.51
C LEU A 58 -4.00 4.73 -1.13
N ASP A 59 -4.91 4.87 -0.16
CA ASP A 59 -5.36 6.16 0.36
C ASP A 59 -4.18 7.01 0.84
N MET A 60 -3.23 6.39 1.56
CA MET A 60 -2.02 7.07 2.01
C MET A 60 -1.13 7.53 0.84
N ALA A 61 -1.00 6.70 -0.20
CA ALA A 61 -0.20 7.04 -1.38
C ALA A 61 -0.82 8.17 -2.20
N GLU A 62 -2.16 8.24 -2.28
CA GLU A 62 -2.88 9.34 -2.94
C GLU A 62 -2.65 10.69 -2.25
N CYS A 63 -2.57 10.68 -0.92
CA CYS A 63 -2.25 11.88 -0.12
C CYS A 63 -0.76 12.25 -0.14
N MET A 64 0.08 11.64 -0.98
CA MET A 64 1.53 11.87 -0.98
C MET A 64 1.98 12.73 -2.16
N GLU A 65 2.56 13.89 -1.84
CA GLU A 65 3.11 14.84 -2.80
C GLU A 65 4.64 14.84 -2.79
N PHE A 66 5.24 14.78 -3.98
CA PHE A 66 6.68 14.90 -4.14
C PHE A 66 7.06 16.32 -4.60
N ASP A 67 7.93 17.00 -3.86
CA ASP A 67 8.34 18.38 -4.18
C ASP A 67 9.60 18.48 -5.06
N GLY A 68 10.08 17.35 -5.58
CA GLY A 68 11.33 17.24 -6.33
C GLY A 68 12.54 16.80 -5.51
N GLN A 69 12.45 16.76 -4.17
CA GLN A 69 13.50 16.23 -3.30
C GLN A 69 12.98 15.37 -2.15
N LYS A 70 11.78 15.64 -1.65
CA LYS A 70 11.22 15.01 -0.45
C LYS A 70 9.71 14.85 -0.59
N TYR A 71 9.17 13.90 0.16
CA TYR A 71 7.73 13.66 0.20
C TYR A 71 7.04 14.49 1.27
N TRP A 72 5.79 14.81 1.00
CA TRP A 72 4.87 15.50 1.89
C TRP A 72 3.55 14.75 1.90
N LEU A 73 2.87 14.76 3.05
CA LEU A 73 1.50 14.26 3.13
C LEU A 73 0.57 15.45 3.10
N THR A 74 -0.30 15.50 2.10
CA THR A 74 -1.34 16.51 1.94
C THR A 74 -2.70 15.90 2.25
N ASP A 75 -3.36 16.50 3.22
CA ASP A 75 -4.75 16.27 3.57
C ASP A 75 -5.45 17.65 3.51
N GLU A 76 -6.78 17.69 3.31
CA GLU A 76 -7.56 18.90 2.99
C GLU A 76 -7.29 20.09 3.93
N LEU A 77 -6.84 19.80 5.16
CA LEU A 77 -6.54 20.80 6.19
C LEU A 77 -5.07 20.88 6.60
N ARG A 78 -4.21 19.94 6.20
CA ARG A 78 -2.84 19.81 6.76
C ARG A 78 -1.81 19.36 5.74
N HIS A 79 -0.68 20.05 5.74
CA HIS A 79 0.52 19.68 5.00
C HIS A 79 1.58 19.17 5.98
N LYS A 80 1.67 17.84 6.15
CA LYS A 80 2.59 17.19 7.11
C LYS A 80 3.87 16.75 6.41
N GLY A 81 5.01 16.93 7.08
CA GLY A 81 6.31 16.50 6.57
C GLY A 81 7.44 17.46 6.95
N PRO A 82 8.56 17.47 6.20
CA PRO A 82 8.83 16.59 5.05
C PRO A 82 9.34 15.19 5.43
N TYR A 83 9.22 14.24 4.51
CA TYR A 83 9.64 12.84 4.66
C TYR A 83 10.76 12.48 3.68
N CYS A 84 11.61 11.53 4.08
CA CYS A 84 12.76 11.10 3.31
C CYS A 84 12.33 10.30 2.08
N GLN A 85 12.63 10.81 0.88
CA GLN A 85 12.36 10.11 -0.38
C GLN A 85 13.01 8.72 -0.41
N LEU A 86 14.30 8.62 -0.11
CA LEU A 86 15.05 7.37 -0.27
C LEU A 86 14.57 6.24 0.67
N CYS A 87 14.19 6.56 1.91
CA CYS A 87 13.65 5.56 2.82
C CYS A 87 12.27 5.08 2.38
N TYR A 88 11.48 5.97 1.79
CA TYR A 88 10.17 5.61 1.28
C TYR A 88 10.27 4.77 0.00
N ASP A 89 11.04 5.22 -1.01
CA ASP A 89 11.18 4.54 -2.30
C ASP A 89 11.78 3.14 -2.17
N ARG A 90 12.74 2.96 -1.24
CA ARG A 90 13.44 1.69 -1.06
C ARG A 90 12.71 0.73 -0.13
N ASP A 91 12.23 1.24 1.00
CA ASP A 91 11.79 0.41 2.12
C ASP A 91 10.31 0.64 2.50
N GLY A 92 9.60 1.56 1.83
CA GLY A 92 8.23 1.97 2.19
C GLY A 92 8.14 2.77 3.50
N LEU A 93 9.27 3.28 4.02
CA LEU A 93 9.33 3.92 5.33
C LEU A 93 9.20 5.44 5.25
N LEU A 94 8.11 5.98 5.79
CA LEU A 94 7.88 7.43 5.95
C LEU A 94 8.71 8.04 7.09
N MET A 95 10.02 8.14 6.86
CA MET A 95 10.95 8.74 7.84
C MET A 95 10.86 10.25 7.82
N ARG A 96 10.37 10.85 8.92
CA ARG A 96 10.29 12.31 9.05
C ARG A 96 11.68 12.94 9.08
N LEU A 97 11.94 13.86 8.14
CA LEU A 97 13.19 14.59 8.09
C LEU A 97 13.28 15.61 9.24
N GLN A 98 14.45 15.68 9.86
CA GLN A 98 14.73 16.61 10.95
C GLN A 98 15.28 17.91 10.40
N LYS A 99 14.70 19.04 10.83
CA LYS A 99 15.16 20.36 10.40
C LYS A 99 16.52 20.67 11.03
N GLN A 100 17.49 21.01 10.19
CA GLN A 100 18.76 21.61 10.58
C GLN A 100 18.79 23.07 10.10
N GLN A 101 19.85 23.81 10.43
CA GLN A 101 19.92 25.24 10.12
C GLN A 101 19.66 25.58 8.64
N ARG A 102 20.22 24.78 7.71
CA ARG A 102 20.11 25.05 6.25
C ARG A 102 19.55 23.91 5.41
N HIS A 103 19.24 22.80 6.04
CA HIS A 103 18.89 21.57 5.34
C HIS A 103 18.02 20.69 6.21
N TRP A 104 17.50 19.63 5.62
CA TRP A 104 16.74 18.58 6.26
C TRP A 104 17.61 17.32 6.29
N LYS A 105 17.65 16.61 7.42
CA LYS A 105 18.44 15.38 7.57
C LYS A 105 17.57 14.20 7.95
N CYS A 106 17.76 13.07 7.28
CA CYS A 106 17.16 11.80 7.66
C CYS A 106 17.99 11.11 8.75
N GLN A 107 17.36 10.69 9.83
CA GLN A 107 18.05 9.95 10.91
C GLN A 107 18.18 8.45 10.62
N CYS A 108 17.40 7.91 9.68
CA CYS A 108 17.48 6.50 9.28
C CYS A 108 18.63 6.26 8.29
N CYS A 109 18.64 6.95 7.15
CA CYS A 109 19.64 6.75 6.10
C CYS A 109 20.76 7.81 6.08
N GLY A 110 20.69 8.85 6.91
CA GLY A 110 21.70 9.90 6.99
C GLY A 110 21.66 10.96 5.88
N ASN A 111 20.83 10.78 4.84
CA ASN A 111 20.76 11.68 3.70
C ASN A 111 20.30 13.09 4.06
N VAL A 112 20.77 14.06 3.26
CA VAL A 112 20.55 15.48 3.45
C VAL A 112 19.81 16.07 2.25
N PHE A 113 18.76 16.85 2.53
CA PHE A 113 17.88 17.45 1.54
C PHE A 113 17.85 18.97 1.73
N VAL A 114 17.73 19.73 0.65
CA VAL A 114 17.82 21.19 0.73
C VAL A 114 16.53 21.78 1.29
N ASP A 115 16.65 22.80 2.15
CA ASP A 115 15.49 23.61 2.53
C ASP A 115 15.18 24.62 1.40
N ALA A 116 14.07 24.38 0.68
CA ALA A 116 13.65 25.21 -0.45
C ALA A 116 13.46 26.70 -0.08
N LYS A 117 13.21 27.01 1.20
CA LYS A 117 13.12 28.41 1.66
C LYS A 117 14.45 29.17 1.55
N ILE A 118 15.58 28.46 1.64
CA ILE A 118 16.93 29.05 1.59
C ILE A 118 17.44 29.16 0.16
N MET A 119 17.02 28.25 -0.73
CA MET A 119 17.31 28.32 -2.16
C MET A 119 16.80 29.62 -2.81
N LYS A 120 15.59 30.07 -2.44
CA LYS A 120 14.99 31.32 -2.97
C LYS A 120 15.80 32.57 -2.63
N ASP A 121 16.53 32.59 -1.51
CA ASP A 121 17.36 33.72 -1.09
C ASP A 121 18.72 33.74 -1.84
N THR A 122 19.19 32.56 -2.29
CA THR A 122 20.47 32.43 -2.98
C THR A 122 20.35 32.66 -4.50
N THR A 123 19.25 32.26 -5.12
CA THR A 123 19.00 32.49 -6.56
C THR A 123 18.79 33.96 -6.90
N LEU A 124 18.22 34.77 -5.99
CA LEU A 124 18.16 36.22 -6.17
C LEU A 124 19.54 36.89 -6.19
N ARG A 125 20.56 36.26 -5.56
CA ARG A 125 21.92 36.83 -5.47
C ARG A 125 22.88 36.32 -6.56
N ARG A 126 22.51 35.28 -7.31
CA ARG A 126 23.36 34.66 -8.32
C ARG A 126 22.58 34.44 -9.62
N ALA A 127 22.33 35.54 -10.34
CA ALA A 127 22.13 35.48 -11.78
C ALA A 127 23.46 35.08 -12.42
N PHE A 128 23.68 33.77 -12.59
CA PHE A 128 24.81 33.29 -13.38
C PHE A 128 24.49 33.46 -14.87
N PRO A 129 25.47 33.87 -15.71
CA PRO A 129 25.27 33.93 -17.14
C PRO A 129 25.00 32.51 -17.67
N ALA A 130 24.05 32.40 -18.61
CA ALA A 130 23.67 31.13 -19.23
C ALA A 130 24.90 30.44 -19.83
N ALA A 131 25.33 29.34 -19.19
CA ALA A 131 26.36 28.48 -19.76
C ALA A 131 25.74 27.57 -20.81
N ALA A 132 26.47 27.36 -21.92
CA ALA A 132 26.04 26.55 -23.05
C ALA A 132 25.61 25.13 -22.62
N PRO A 133 24.62 24.53 -23.31
CA PRO A 133 24.11 23.20 -22.98
C PRO A 133 25.23 22.15 -23.10
N ARG A 134 25.40 21.35 -22.05
CA ARG A 134 26.36 20.25 -22.06
C ARG A 134 25.81 19.12 -22.96
N PRO A 135 26.67 18.47 -23.76
CA PRO A 135 26.22 17.35 -24.58
C PRO A 135 25.69 16.21 -23.69
N PRO A 136 24.65 15.49 -24.14
CA PRO A 136 24.09 14.37 -23.39
C PRO A 136 25.14 13.27 -23.23
N ILE A 137 25.20 12.70 -22.04
CA ILE A 137 26.08 11.57 -21.72
C ILE A 137 25.48 10.33 -22.40
N PRO A 138 26.19 9.65 -23.32
CA PRO A 138 25.68 8.45 -23.97
C PRO A 138 25.56 7.32 -22.94
N LEU A 139 24.36 6.77 -22.81
CA LEU A 139 24.05 5.71 -21.84
C LEU A 139 24.63 4.33 -22.22
N PHE A 140 25.09 4.16 -23.46
CA PHE A 140 25.77 2.96 -23.92
C PHE A 140 26.86 3.35 -24.93
N GLY A 141 28.12 3.11 -24.59
CA GLY A 141 29.26 3.21 -25.50
C GLY A 141 29.44 1.89 -26.26
N LYS A 142 29.85 1.97 -27.53
CA LYS A 142 30.40 0.83 -28.27
C LYS A 142 31.74 0.39 -27.67
#